data_AF-A0A6B0U894-F1
#
_entry.id   AF-A0A6B0U894-F1
#
_cell.length_a   1.000
_cell.length_b   1.000
_cell.length_c   1.000
_cell.angle_alpha   90.00
_cell.angle_beta   90.00
_cell.angle_gamma   90.00
#
_symmetry.space_group_name_H-M   'P 1'
#
loop_
_entity.id
_entity.type
_entity.pdbx_description
1 polymer ?
#
loop_
_entity_poly.entity_id
_entity_poly.type
_entity_poly.pdbx_seq_one_letter_code
_entity_poly.pdbx_strand_id
1 'polypeptide(L)'
;RRVPSTLEHKVKAEIKRMEASNIITPVTEHTEWVHPIVVVTEKDGSVCLCLDPRNLNATLKRQHYQTPIPEELFASLSGSTVFSVLDAKSAFWQLTLDEPSSSLC
;
A
#
# COMPACT_ATOMS: atom_id res chain seq x y z
N ARG A 1 0.64 -18.28 -1.92
CA ARG A 1 -0.44 -18.66 -0.96
C ARG A 1 -1.68 -19.04 -1.77
N ARG A 2 -2.46 -20.06 -1.39
CA ARG A 2 -3.70 -20.37 -2.12
C ARG A 2 -4.79 -19.36 -1.74
N VAL A 3 -5.43 -18.77 -2.75
CA VAL A 3 -6.62 -17.94 -2.60
C VAL A 3 -7.84 -18.86 -2.59
N PRO A 4 -8.81 -18.71 -1.66
CA PRO A 4 -10.06 -19.46 -1.70
C PRO A 4 -10.79 -19.27 -3.04
N SER A 5 -11.35 -20.33 -3.60
CA SER A 5 -12.06 -20.29 -4.90
C SER A 5 -13.20 -19.27 -4.92
N THR A 6 -13.84 -19.02 -3.78
CA THR A 6 -14.91 -18.03 -3.60
C THR A 6 -14.43 -16.58 -3.83
N LEU A 7 -13.15 -16.30 -3.57
CA LEU A 7 -12.56 -14.96 -3.71
C LEU A 7 -11.79 -14.79 -5.03
N GLU A 8 -11.51 -15.87 -5.75
CA GLU A 8 -10.67 -15.85 -6.95
C GLU A 8 -11.16 -14.85 -8.00
N HIS A 9 -12.46 -14.81 -8.26
CA HIS A 9 -13.06 -13.86 -9.20
C HIS A 9 -12.86 -12.41 -8.75
N LYS A 10 -13.06 -12.13 -7.45
CA LYS A 10 -12.89 -10.78 -6.88
C LYS A 10 -11.44 -10.33 -6.95
N VAL A 11 -10.50 -11.23 -6.62
CA VAL A 11 -9.07 -10.95 -6.69
C VAL A 11 -8.64 -10.65 -8.12
N LYS A 12 -9.07 -11.45 -9.12
CA LYS A 12 -8.77 -11.19 -10.53
C LYS A 12 -9.34 -9.86 -11.02
N ALA A 13 -10.56 -9.51 -10.60
CA ALA A 13 -11.17 -8.23 -10.94
C ALA A 13 -10.38 -7.05 -10.35
N GLU A 14 -9.92 -7.17 -9.10
CA GLU A 14 -9.15 -6.13 -8.43
C GLU A 14 -7.77 -5.95 -9.05
N ILE A 15 -7.06 -7.02 -9.40
CA ILE A 15 -5.78 -6.94 -10.14
C ILE A 15 -5.95 -6.17 -11.45
N LYS A 16 -6.98 -6.50 -12.24
CA LYS A 16 -7.29 -5.80 -13.50
C LYS A 16 -7.59 -4.32 -13.27
N ARG A 17 -8.31 -3.98 -12.19
CA ARG A 17 -8.60 -2.59 -11.82
C ARG A 17 -7.32 -1.84 -11.49
N MET A 18 -6.43 -2.45 -10.71
CA MET A 18 -5.15 -1.86 -10.32
C MET A 18 -4.23 -1.64 -11.53
N GLU A 19 -4.16 -2.61 -12.45
CA GLU A 19 -3.42 -2.49 -13.71
C GLU A 19 -3.99 -1.38 -14.60
N ALA A 20 -5.31 -1.33 -14.79
CA ALA A 20 -5.97 -0.27 -15.56
C ALA A 20 -5.79 1.13 -14.94
N SER A 21 -5.57 1.20 -13.62
CA SER A 21 -5.30 2.44 -12.88
C SER A 21 -3.81 2.78 -12.82
N ASN A 22 -2.94 2.00 -13.49
CA ASN A 22 -1.48 2.16 -13.49
C ASN A 22 -0.86 2.12 -12.08
N ILE A 23 -1.48 1.38 -11.15
CA ILE A 23 -0.97 1.15 -9.79
C ILE A 23 0.05 -0.01 -9.80
N ILE A 24 -0.17 -0.99 -10.67
CA ILE A 24 0.71 -2.15 -10.86
C ILE A 24 0.89 -2.40 -12.36
N THR A 25 1.95 -3.13 -12.70
CA THR A 25 2.28 -3.52 -14.08
C THR A 25 2.62 -5.01 -14.10
N PRO A 26 2.21 -5.75 -15.15
CA PRO A 26 2.62 -7.14 -15.30
C PRO A 26 4.13 -7.23 -15.54
N VAL A 27 4.79 -8.11 -14.79
CA VAL A 27 6.19 -8.46 -14.99
C VAL A 27 6.27 -9.75 -15.81
N THR A 28 6.93 -9.71 -16.96
CA THR A 28 7.08 -10.84 -17.89
C THR A 28 8.44 -11.52 -17.80
N GLU A 29 9.40 -10.87 -17.14
CA GLU A 29 10.76 -11.35 -16.93
C GLU A 29 10.93 -12.02 -15.57
N HIS A 30 12.06 -12.71 -15.40
CA HIS A 30 12.39 -13.32 -14.12
C HIS A 30 12.86 -12.27 -13.12
N THR A 31 12.26 -12.26 -11.93
CA THR A 31 12.65 -11.39 -10.82
C THR A 31 13.35 -12.18 -9.73
N GLU A 32 14.28 -11.53 -9.03
CA GLU A 32 14.92 -12.11 -7.84
C GLU A 32 13.98 -12.13 -6.63
N TRP A 33 13.04 -11.19 -6.58
CA TRP A 33 12.07 -11.03 -5.51
C TRP A 33 10.66 -11.38 -5.99
N VAL A 34 9.96 -12.17 -5.17
CA VAL A 34 8.53 -12.48 -5.35
C VAL A 34 7.89 -12.57 -3.98
N HIS A 35 6.78 -11.86 -3.81
CA HIS A 35 6.05 -11.84 -2.56
C HIS A 35 4.66 -12.46 -2.69
N PRO A 36 4.17 -13.19 -1.68
CA PRO A 36 2.80 -13.65 -1.68
C PRO A 36 1.85 -12.47 -1.48
N ILE A 37 0.73 -12.47 -2.18
CA ILE A 37 -0.38 -11.55 -1.90
C ILE A 37 -1.19 -12.02 -0.70
N VAL A 38 -1.66 -11.05 0.08
CA VAL A 38 -2.61 -11.18 1.18
C VAL A 38 -3.92 -10.55 0.71
N VAL A 39 -5.00 -11.30 0.84
CA VAL A 39 -6.35 -10.85 0.47
C VAL A 39 -7.11 -10.55 1.74
N VAL A 40 -7.54 -9.31 1.90
CA VAL A 40 -8.38 -8.85 3.01
C VAL A 40 -9.76 -8.52 2.46
N THR A 41 -10.82 -8.98 3.13
CA THR A 41 -12.19 -8.58 2.79
C THR A 41 -12.56 -7.34 3.58
N GLU A 42 -12.91 -6.27 2.89
CA GLU A 42 -13.36 -5.03 3.52
C GLU A 42 -14.81 -5.14 4.02
N LYS A 43 -15.23 -4.17 4.85
CA LYS A 43 -16.58 -4.13 5.43
C LYS A 43 -17.67 -4.02 4.36
N ASP A 44 -17.37 -3.40 3.22
CA ASP A 44 -18.28 -3.26 2.08
C ASP A 44 -18.32 -4.52 1.18
N GLY A 45 -17.55 -5.56 1.52
CA GLY A 45 -17.48 -6.81 0.77
C GLY A 45 -16.53 -6.79 -0.44
N SER A 46 -15.83 -5.67 -0.67
CA SER A 46 -14.72 -5.60 -1.61
C SER A 46 -13.48 -6.33 -1.08
N VAL A 47 -12.46 -6.49 -1.93
CA VAL A 47 -11.19 -7.12 -1.55
C VAL A 47 -10.06 -6.10 -1.64
N CYS A 48 -9.25 -6.01 -0.59
CA CYS A 48 -8.00 -5.28 -0.58
C CYS A 48 -6.86 -6.27 -0.80
N LEU A 49 -6.01 -5.99 -1.78
CA LEU A 49 -4.82 -6.79 -2.10
C LEU A 49 -3.59 -6.12 -1.48
N CYS A 50 -2.91 -6.85 -0.59
CA CYS A 50 -1.69 -6.39 0.04
C CYS A 50 -0.53 -7.32 -0.29
N LEU A 51 0.62 -6.73 -0.56
CA LEU A 51 1.93 -7.37 -0.44
C LEU A 51 2.10 -7.94 0.99
N ASP A 52 2.76 -9.09 1.14
CA ASP A 52 3.32 -9.52 2.43
C ASP A 52 4.78 -9.01 2.54
N PRO A 53 5.05 -7.90 3.24
CA PRO A 53 6.33 -7.22 3.17
C PRO A 53 7.34 -7.77 4.18
N ARG A 54 7.05 -8.87 4.90
CA ARG A 54 7.86 -9.27 6.07
C ARG A 54 9.34 -9.50 5.71
N ASN A 55 9.60 -10.18 4.60
CA ASN A 55 10.97 -10.45 4.15
C ASN A 55 11.65 -9.19 3.62
N LEU A 56 10.92 -8.39 2.83
CA LEU A 56 11.40 -7.12 2.29
C LEU A 56 11.78 -6.14 3.44
N ASN A 57 10.90 -5.98 4.42
CA ASN A 57 11.12 -5.08 5.56
C ASN A 57 12.27 -5.51 6.47
N ALA A 58 12.67 -6.79 6.43
CA ALA A 58 13.82 -7.28 7.18
C ALA A 58 15.15 -6.96 6.48
N THR A 59 15.15 -6.78 5.17
CA THR A 59 16.37 -6.47 4.37
C THR A 59 16.53 -4.98 4.09
N LEU A 60 15.44 -4.21 4.11
CA LEU A 60 15.47 -2.76 3.89
C LEU A 60 16.26 -2.02 4.97
N LYS A 61 17.11 -1.08 4.54
CA LYS A 61 17.76 -0.12 5.44
C LYS A 61 16.72 0.89 5.90
N ARG A 62 16.50 0.97 7.22
CA ARG A 62 15.53 1.91 7.79
C ARG A 62 16.08 3.33 7.77
N GLN A 63 15.40 4.22 7.06
CA GLN A 63 15.60 5.65 7.19
C GLN A 63 15.03 6.12 8.54
N HIS A 64 15.78 6.95 9.25
CA HIS A 64 15.29 7.61 10.45
C HIS A 64 14.65 8.93 10.04
N TYR A 65 13.33 8.95 9.98
CA TYR A 65 12.55 10.18 9.85
C TYR A 65 11.85 10.45 11.19
N GLN A 66 12.03 11.65 11.73
CA GLN A 66 11.38 12.03 12.97
C GLN A 66 9.97 12.56 12.66
N THR A 67 8.96 11.75 12.98
CA THR A 67 7.57 12.22 12.99
C THR A 67 7.39 13.13 14.21
N PRO A 68 6.77 14.32 14.06
CA PRO A 68 6.52 15.21 15.18
C PRO A 68 5.67 14.51 16.24
N ILE A 69 5.94 14.80 17.51
CA ILE A 69 5.13 14.27 18.60
C ILE A 69 3.78 14.99 18.66
N PRO A 70 2.72 14.36 19.20
CA PRO A 70 1.40 14.98 19.27
C PRO A 70 1.42 16.37 19.93
N GLU A 71 2.23 16.57 20.97
CA GLU A 71 2.36 17.84 21.69
C GLU A 71 2.88 18.98 20.81
N GLU A 72 3.88 18.70 19.95
CA GLU A 72 4.41 19.66 18.98
C GLU A 72 3.34 20.02 17.94
N LEU A 73 2.58 19.03 17.48
CA LEU A 73 1.49 19.23 16.54
C LEU A 73 0.37 20.09 17.17
N PHE A 74 -0.06 19.78 18.41
CA PHE A 74 -1.09 20.57 19.09
C PHE A 74 -0.65 22.00 19.41
N ALA A 75 0.62 22.19 19.78
CA ALA A 75 1.17 23.53 19.98
C ALA A 75 1.10 24.35 18.69
N SER A 76 1.39 23.75 17.53
CA SER A 76 1.30 24.42 16.23
C SER A 76 -0.12 24.84 15.83
N LEU A 77 -1.13 24.16 16.38
CA LEU A 77 -2.55 24.42 16.10
C LEU A 77 -3.18 25.43 17.07
N SER A 78 -2.44 25.89 18.09
CA SER A 78 -2.94 26.83 19.10
C SER A 78 -3.49 28.12 18.48
N GLY A 79 -4.67 28.56 18.94
CA GLY A 79 -5.35 29.75 18.43
C GLY A 79 -6.21 29.51 17.19
N SER A 80 -6.17 28.32 16.59
CA SER A 80 -7.11 27.93 15.53
C SER A 80 -8.51 27.67 16.12
N THR A 81 -9.54 28.20 15.46
CA THR A 81 -10.93 28.08 15.91
C THR A 81 -11.79 27.16 15.04
N VAL A 82 -11.28 26.80 13.85
CA VAL A 82 -11.97 25.94 12.87
C VAL A 82 -10.98 24.89 12.39
N PHE A 83 -11.44 23.63 12.39
CA PHE A 83 -10.65 22.48 11.96
C PHE A 83 -11.41 21.70 10.90
N SER A 84 -10.67 21.16 9.93
CA SER A 84 -11.18 20.24 8.91
C SER A 84 -10.31 18.98 8.93
N VAL A 85 -10.96 17.82 8.84
CA VAL A 85 -10.27 16.52 8.75
C VAL A 85 -10.43 16.01 7.34
N LEU A 86 -9.30 15.73 6.68
CA LEU A 86 -9.26 15.13 5.36
C LEU A 86 -8.60 13.76 5.46
N ASP A 87 -9.24 12.76 4.85
CA ASP A 87 -8.67 11.43 4.71
C ASP A 87 -8.11 11.26 3.29
N ALA A 88 -6.81 10.99 3.19
CA ALA A 88 -6.14 10.74 1.93
C ALA A 88 -6.25 9.25 1.58
N LYS A 89 -7.41 8.86 1.05
CA LYS A 89 -7.66 7.46 0.65
C LYS A 89 -6.61 6.98 -0.35
N SER A 90 -5.98 5.84 -0.05
CA SER A 90 -4.93 5.24 -0.87
C SER A 90 -3.74 6.17 -1.16
N ALA A 91 -3.37 7.05 -0.21
CA ALA A 91 -2.29 8.03 -0.38
C ALA A 91 -0.98 7.42 -0.90
N PHE A 92 -0.64 6.20 -0.48
CA PHE A 92 0.58 5.51 -0.94
C PHE A 92 0.63 5.29 -2.45
N TRP A 93 -0.51 5.12 -3.13
CA TRP A 93 -0.55 4.93 -4.58
C TRP A 93 -0.25 6.20 -5.39
N GLN A 94 -0.22 7.36 -4.71
CA GLN A 94 0.13 8.63 -5.36
C GLN A 94 1.64 8.81 -5.52
N LEU A 95 2.44 8.01 -4.81
CA LEU A 95 3.90 8.04 -4.89
C LEU A 95 4.39 6.92 -5.80
N THR A 96 5.03 7.30 -6.90
CA THR A 96 5.64 6.34 -7.83
C THR A 96 6.94 5.81 -7.24
N LEU A 97 7.13 4.49 -7.32
CA LEU A 97 8.41 3.86 -7.01
C LEU A 97 9.40 4.11 -8.15
N ASP A 98 10.67 4.26 -7.80
CA ASP A 98 11.74 4.19 -8.81
C ASP A 98 11.88 2.76 -9.36
N GLU A 99 12.40 2.65 -10.59
CA GLU A 99 12.49 1.38 -11.32
C GLU A 99 13.27 0.29 -10.56
N PRO A 100 14.41 0.58 -9.90
CA PRO A 100 15.07 -0.42 -9.05
C PRO A 100 14.19 -0.90 -7.88
N SER A 101 13.46 0.00 -7.22
CA SER A 101 12.60 -0.35 -6.09
C SER A 101 11.34 -1.11 -6.51
N SER A 102 10.80 -0.84 -7.69
CA SER A 102 9.63 -1.57 -8.22
C SER A 102 9.94 -3.06 -8.42
N SER A 103 11.17 -3.38 -8.80
CA SER A 103 11.66 -4.76 -8.97
C SER A 103 11.80 -5.55 -7.65
N LEU A 104 11.73 -4.86 -6.51
CA LEU A 104 11.77 -5.49 -5.17
C LEU A 104 10.37 -5.82 -4.63
N CYS A 105 9.29 -5.40 -5.31
CA CYS A 105 7.92 -5.55 -4.84
C CYS A 105 7.29 -6.88 -5.29
#